data_AF-A0A835KF28-F1
#
_entry.id   AF-A0A835KF28-F1
#
_cell.length_a   1.000
_cell.length_b   1.000
_cell.length_c   1.000
_cell.angle_alpha   90.00
_cell.angle_beta   90.00
_cell.angle_gamma   90.00
#
_symmetry.space_group_name_H-M   'P 1'
#
loop_
_entity.id
_entity.type
_entity.pdbx_description
1 polymer ?
#
loop_
_entity_poly.entity_id
_entity_poly.type
_entity_poly.pdbx_seq_one_letter_code
_entity_poly.pdbx_strand_id
1 'polypeptide(L)'
;MLCLQKINSGEIFALPLGHPLKIQMLVASSPPSPQGTAHFSQTHSLSSITTITVRLDIYYKNVPIFSKVARTETLTDWFKCSPFRVDLLEPKEFVQTSIQYQTGEKDSSVKQLEENITLSWILIDPKRRRAMNLSSGGPVSAHRHWLTGEVVVKFATVMAGDGGEKEFVECGVMVCCGEKEGGAMEVREASLGMEDMEGRSLNGNESLITRKRSVCGEEEEE
;
A
#
# COMPACT_ATOMS: atom_id res chain seq x y z
N MET A 1 -4.95 -13.24 -4.51
CA MET A 1 -3.61 -13.21 -3.89
C MET A 1 -2.56 -13.12 -5.00
N LEU A 2 -1.81 -12.02 -5.09
CA LEU A 2 -0.75 -11.85 -6.11
C LEU A 2 0.53 -12.54 -5.62
N CYS A 3 1.12 -13.40 -6.46
CA CYS A 3 2.42 -14.01 -6.19
C CYS A 3 3.49 -13.18 -6.90
N LEU A 4 4.47 -12.68 -6.15
CA LEU A 4 5.65 -12.00 -6.68
C LEU A 4 6.77 -13.04 -6.79
N GLN A 5 7.17 -13.40 -8.02
CA GLN A 5 8.36 -14.23 -8.24
C GLN A 5 9.51 -13.39 -8.76
N LYS A 6 10.68 -13.57 -8.15
CA LYS A 6 11.96 -13.02 -8.60
C LYS A 6 12.54 -13.97 -9.64
N ILE A 7 12.67 -13.52 -10.90
CA ILE A 7 13.34 -14.32 -11.94
C ILE A 7 14.82 -13.93 -11.97
N ASN A 8 15.68 -14.91 -12.27
CA ASN A 8 17.16 -14.86 -12.25
C ASN A 8 17.81 -13.77 -13.14
N SER A 9 17.03 -12.90 -13.80
CA SER A 9 17.47 -11.77 -14.63
C SER A 9 17.26 -10.39 -13.99
N GLY A 10 16.71 -10.31 -12.76
CA GLY A 10 16.48 -9.04 -12.07
C GLY A 10 15.18 -8.32 -12.46
N GLU A 11 14.26 -9.01 -13.12
CA GLU A 11 12.90 -8.56 -13.37
C GLU A 11 11.93 -9.15 -12.33
N ILE A 12 10.99 -8.32 -11.84
CA ILE A 12 9.91 -8.73 -10.94
C ILE A 12 8.64 -8.78 -11.77
N PHE A 13 8.05 -9.97 -11.89
CA PHE A 13 6.75 -10.15 -12.52
C PHE A 13 5.69 -10.45 -11.46
N ALA A 14 4.54 -9.77 -11.55
CA ALA A 14 3.34 -10.13 -10.81
C ALA A 14 2.51 -11.06 -11.71
N LEU A 15 2.42 -12.34 -11.37
CA LEU A 15 1.62 -13.30 -12.14
C LEU A 15 0.22 -13.46 -11.51
N PRO A 16 -0.85 -13.45 -12.31
CA PRO A 16 -2.19 -13.73 -11.83
C PRO A 16 -2.37 -15.25 -11.61
N LEU A 17 -2.84 -15.64 -10.43
CA LEU A 17 -3.49 -16.95 -10.25
C LEU A 17 -4.92 -16.84 -10.77
N GLY A 18 -5.18 -17.32 -11.99
CA GLY A 18 -6.52 -17.38 -12.62
C GLY A 18 -6.98 -16.07 -13.27
N HIS A 19 -7.39 -16.12 -14.54
CA HIS A 19 -7.70 -15.02 -15.46
C HIS A 19 -8.86 -14.07 -15.06
N PRO A 20 -9.00 -12.85 -15.66
CA PRO A 20 -8.01 -11.97 -16.29
C PRO A 20 -8.08 -10.52 -15.75
N LEU A 21 -7.01 -10.01 -15.15
CA LEU A 21 -6.67 -8.58 -15.24
C LEU A 21 -5.22 -8.48 -15.70
N LYS A 22 -5.08 -8.23 -17.00
CA LYS A 22 -3.82 -8.22 -17.73
C LYS A 22 -3.14 -6.87 -17.48
N ILE A 23 -2.28 -6.77 -16.47
CA ILE A 23 -1.34 -5.64 -16.37
C ILE A 23 -0.13 -6.00 -17.23
N GLN A 24 -0.13 -5.51 -18.47
CA GLN A 24 0.98 -5.69 -19.40
C GLN A 24 2.08 -4.68 -19.03
N MET A 25 3.21 -5.16 -18.52
CA MET A 25 4.45 -4.36 -18.50
C MET A 25 4.96 -4.23 -19.93
N LEU A 26 4.89 -3.03 -20.50
CA LEU A 26 5.63 -2.71 -21.72
C LEU A 26 7.02 -2.21 -21.31
N VAL A 27 8.03 -3.07 -21.42
CA VAL A 27 9.44 -2.65 -21.42
C VAL A 27 9.79 -2.37 -22.88
N ALA A 28 10.05 -1.10 -23.21
CA ALA A 28 10.52 -0.73 -24.54
C ALA A 28 11.93 -1.32 -24.76
N SER A 29 12.07 -2.25 -25.71
CA SER A 29 13.37 -2.64 -26.24
C SER A 29 13.77 -1.67 -27.35
N SER A 30 14.84 -0.91 -27.12
CA SER A 30 15.43 -0.03 -28.14
C SER A 30 16.05 -0.86 -29.27
N PRO A 31 15.78 -0.57 -30.55
CA PRO A 31 16.55 -1.15 -31.67
C PRO A 31 17.93 -0.46 -31.82
N PRO A 32 18.92 -1.12 -32.47
CA PRO A 32 20.25 -0.54 -32.64
C PRO A 32 20.22 0.61 -33.66
N SER A 33 20.86 1.72 -33.31
CA SER A 33 20.94 2.96 -34.10
C SER A 33 21.70 2.79 -35.43
N PRO A 34 21.24 3.38 -36.54
CA PRO A 34 22.11 3.72 -37.66
C PRO A 34 22.68 5.13 -37.51
N GLN A 35 23.93 5.28 -37.95
CA GLN A 35 24.70 6.52 -37.96
C GLN A 35 24.02 7.60 -38.83
N GLY A 36 23.92 8.83 -38.32
CA GLY A 36 23.43 9.98 -39.06
C GLY A 36 23.67 11.28 -38.28
N THR A 37 24.36 12.23 -38.91
CA THR A 37 24.85 13.49 -38.35
C THR A 37 23.74 14.52 -38.10
N ALA A 38 23.97 15.32 -37.04
CA ALA A 38 23.45 16.67 -36.76
C ALA A 38 21.94 16.85 -36.46
N HIS A 39 21.61 17.17 -35.20
CA HIS A 39 21.23 18.55 -34.80
C HIS A 39 21.04 18.60 -33.28
N PHE A 40 21.59 19.64 -32.66
CA PHE A 40 21.47 19.94 -31.23
C PHE A 40 19.98 20.12 -30.87
N SER A 41 19.42 19.13 -30.16
CA SER A 41 18.20 19.28 -29.38
C SER A 41 18.59 18.91 -27.96
N GLN A 42 18.64 19.91 -27.10
CA GLN A 42 18.96 19.80 -25.70
C GLN A 42 17.83 19.01 -25.00
N THR A 43 17.88 17.68 -25.09
CA THR A 43 17.12 16.82 -24.20
C THR A 43 17.77 16.96 -22.83
N HIS A 44 17.18 17.76 -21.95
CA HIS A 44 17.42 17.62 -20.53
C HIS A 44 17.18 16.13 -20.20
N SER A 45 18.25 15.38 -19.95
CA SER A 45 18.12 14.06 -19.35
C SER A 45 17.29 14.28 -18.10
N LEU A 46 16.10 13.69 -18.02
CA LEU A 46 15.34 13.60 -16.78
C LEU A 46 16.26 12.93 -15.77
N SER A 47 16.95 13.76 -14.98
CA SER A 47 17.74 13.37 -13.84
C SER A 47 16.90 12.39 -13.06
N SER A 48 17.36 11.14 -12.97
CA SER A 48 16.58 9.95 -12.63
C SER A 48 15.63 10.14 -11.43
N ILE A 49 14.40 10.59 -11.68
CA ILE A 49 13.38 10.72 -10.64
C ILE A 49 13.17 9.32 -10.08
N THR A 50 13.47 9.14 -8.80
CA THR A 50 13.18 7.90 -8.10
C THR A 50 11.82 8.03 -7.43
N THR A 51 10.88 7.15 -7.77
CA THR A 51 9.58 7.07 -7.12
C THR A 51 9.36 5.69 -6.54
N ILE A 52 8.78 5.61 -5.36
CA ILE A 52 8.08 4.40 -4.92
C ILE A 52 6.67 4.38 -5.49
N THR A 53 6.12 3.19 -5.69
CA THR A 53 4.73 2.97 -6.07
C THR A 53 4.07 2.12 -5.02
N VAL A 54 2.93 2.56 -4.51
CA VAL A 54 2.09 1.80 -3.58
C VAL A 54 0.79 1.48 -4.28
N ARG A 55 0.32 0.24 -4.15
CA ARG A 55 -1.02 -0.16 -4.56
C ARG A 55 -1.77 -0.67 -3.35
N LEU A 56 -3.00 -0.19 -3.16
CA LEU A 56 -3.91 -0.57 -2.09
C LEU A 56 -5.22 -1.03 -2.69
N ASP A 57 -5.66 -2.21 -2.30
CA ASP A 57 -6.95 -2.79 -2.65
C ASP A 57 -7.69 -3.15 -1.34
N ILE A 58 -8.91 -2.66 -1.15
CA ILE A 58 -9.76 -2.95 0.02
C ILE A 58 -10.98 -3.73 -0.45
N TYR A 59 -11.33 -4.77 0.30
CA TYR A 59 -12.43 -5.67 0.01
C TYR A 59 -13.38 -5.73 1.20
N TYR A 60 -14.66 -5.90 0.91
CA TYR A 60 -15.67 -6.21 1.90
C TYR A 60 -16.41 -7.47 1.46
N LYS A 61 -16.44 -8.50 2.29
CA LYS A 61 -17.00 -9.83 1.94
C LYS A 61 -16.43 -10.37 0.61
N ASN A 62 -15.13 -10.18 0.41
CA ASN A 62 -14.39 -10.54 -0.81
C ASN A 62 -14.79 -9.76 -2.08
N VAL A 63 -15.59 -8.70 -1.97
CA VAL A 63 -15.93 -7.81 -3.08
C VAL A 63 -15.05 -6.54 -2.99
N PRO A 64 -14.34 -6.14 -4.06
CA PRO A 64 -13.51 -4.94 -4.03
C PRO A 64 -14.39 -3.68 -3.89
N ILE A 65 -14.09 -2.85 -2.89
CA ILE A 65 -14.79 -1.58 -2.62
C ILE A 65 -13.92 -0.35 -2.84
N PHE A 66 -12.59 -0.52 -2.88
CA PHE A 66 -11.63 0.55 -3.11
C PHE A 66 -10.36 -0.02 -3.74
N SER A 67 -9.80 0.67 -4.73
CA SER A 67 -8.51 0.33 -5.33
C SER A 67 -7.82 1.61 -5.81
N LYS A 68 -6.60 1.87 -5.33
CA LYS A 68 -5.79 3.01 -5.78
C LYS A 68 -4.31 2.66 -5.86
N VAL A 69 -3.63 3.41 -6.72
CA VAL A 69 -2.18 3.40 -6.87
C VAL A 69 -1.65 4.81 -6.58
N ALA A 70 -0.74 4.92 -5.63
CA ALA A 70 -0.05 6.16 -5.29
C ALA A 70 1.43 6.07 -5.70
N ARG A 71 2.00 7.20 -6.13
CA ARG A 71 3.43 7.32 -6.44
C ARG A 71 4.02 8.47 -5.64
N THR A 72 5.14 8.22 -4.99
CA THR A 72 5.82 9.20 -4.14
C THR A 72 7.26 9.34 -4.56
N GLU A 73 7.69 10.57 -4.83
CA GLU A 73 9.08 10.87 -5.14
C GLU A 73 9.96 10.73 -3.88
N THR A 74 11.08 10.01 -4.01
CA THR A 74 11.93 9.67 -2.87
C THR A 74 13.15 10.57 -2.72
N LEU A 75 13.36 11.51 -3.66
CA LEU A 75 14.55 12.37 -3.68
C LEU A 75 14.32 13.72 -3.01
N THR A 76 13.07 14.09 -2.76
CA THR A 76 12.72 15.34 -2.07
C THR A 76 13.19 15.29 -0.62
N ASP A 77 13.66 16.43 -0.10
CA ASP A 77 14.07 16.52 1.30
C ASP A 77 12.88 16.35 2.24
N TRP A 78 11.68 16.74 1.79
CA TRP A 78 10.43 16.43 2.49
C TRP A 78 10.27 14.93 2.71
N PHE A 79 10.44 14.11 1.67
CA PHE A 79 10.35 12.65 1.83
C PHE A 79 11.40 12.12 2.81
N LYS A 80 12.64 12.61 2.75
CA LYS A 80 13.73 12.12 3.59
C LYS A 80 13.60 12.51 5.06
N CYS A 81 12.98 13.66 5.36
CA CYS A 81 12.95 14.24 6.71
C CYS A 81 11.58 14.16 7.39
N SER A 82 10.49 14.05 6.63
CA SER A 82 9.14 13.95 7.20
C SER A 82 8.77 12.50 7.53
N PRO A 83 7.85 12.29 8.49
CA PRO A 83 7.23 10.98 8.73
C PRO A 83 6.75 10.37 7.41
N PHE A 84 7.06 9.09 7.22
CA PHE A 84 6.64 8.33 6.05
C PHE A 84 5.12 8.17 6.11
N ARG A 85 4.46 8.90 5.22
CA ARG A 85 3.02 8.84 5.04
C ARG A 85 2.71 8.91 3.56
N VAL A 86 1.82 8.04 3.12
CA VAL A 86 1.27 8.07 1.77
C VAL A 86 -0.25 8.13 1.90
N ASP A 87 -0.83 9.25 1.47
CA ASP A 87 -2.28 9.40 1.39
C ASP A 87 -2.75 8.96 0.00
N LEU A 88 -3.77 8.11 -0.05
CA LEU A 88 -4.34 7.67 -1.33
C LEU A 88 -5.53 8.52 -1.74
N LEU A 89 -6.18 9.19 -0.80
CA LEU A 89 -7.29 10.10 -1.06
C LEU A 89 -6.85 11.53 -0.77
N GLU A 90 -7.23 12.45 -1.65
CA GLU A 90 -7.01 13.87 -1.41
C GLU A 90 -7.98 14.40 -0.36
N PRO A 91 -7.66 15.53 0.31
CA PRO A 91 -8.60 16.16 1.23
C PRO A 91 -9.96 16.41 0.56
N LYS A 92 -11.04 15.94 1.18
CA LYS A 92 -12.44 16.00 0.69
C LYS A 92 -12.77 15.02 -0.44
N GLU A 93 -11.83 14.21 -0.91
CA GLU A 93 -12.13 13.10 -1.80
C GLU A 93 -12.82 11.97 -1.00
N PHE A 94 -13.78 11.30 -1.61
CA PHE A 94 -14.40 10.11 -1.03
C PHE A 94 -14.80 9.13 -2.13
N VAL A 95 -14.84 7.85 -1.77
CA VAL A 95 -15.28 6.76 -2.66
C VAL A 95 -16.53 6.12 -2.08
N GLN A 96 -17.65 6.25 -2.80
CA GLN A 96 -18.91 5.66 -2.39
C GLN A 96 -18.84 4.13 -2.58
N THR A 97 -19.25 3.38 -1.55
CA THR A 97 -19.25 1.91 -1.58
C THR A 97 -20.67 1.36 -1.74
N SER A 98 -20.78 0.07 -2.06
CA SER A 98 -22.07 -0.64 -2.08
C SER A 98 -22.55 -1.10 -0.70
N ILE A 99 -21.79 -0.81 0.37
CA ILE A 99 -22.10 -1.23 1.72
C ILE A 99 -23.18 -0.32 2.30
N GLN A 100 -24.20 -0.92 2.90
CA GLN A 100 -25.31 -0.24 3.56
C GLN A 100 -25.25 -0.54 5.06
N TYR A 101 -25.25 0.49 5.89
CA TYR A 101 -25.42 0.32 7.33
C TYR A 101 -26.89 0.07 7.65
N GLN A 102 -27.18 -0.99 8.41
CA GLN A 102 -28.54 -1.24 8.88
C GLN A 102 -28.88 -0.18 9.94
N THR A 103 -29.98 0.52 9.75
CA THR A 103 -30.47 1.53 10.68
C THR A 103 -30.78 0.91 12.04
N GLY A 104 -30.07 1.35 13.09
CA GLY A 104 -30.47 1.11 14.49
C GLY A 104 -29.39 0.61 15.43
N GLU A 105 -28.31 -0.02 14.92
CA GLU A 105 -27.24 -0.56 15.77
C GLU A 105 -25.85 -0.11 15.30
N LYS A 106 -25.37 0.97 15.92
CA LYS A 106 -24.06 1.56 15.60
C LYS A 106 -22.88 0.67 15.98
N ASP A 107 -23.05 -0.18 16.98
CA ASP A 107 -21.99 -1.10 17.44
C ASP A 107 -21.93 -2.36 16.58
N SER A 108 -23.08 -2.87 16.12
CA SER A 108 -23.10 -4.02 15.21
C SER A 108 -22.53 -3.67 13.83
N SER A 109 -22.68 -2.43 13.36
CA SER A 109 -22.06 -1.97 12.11
C SER A 109 -20.53 -1.88 12.16
N VAL A 110 -19.93 -1.50 13.30
CA VAL A 110 -18.46 -1.50 13.46
C VAL A 110 -17.95 -2.93 13.42
N LYS A 111 -18.57 -3.83 14.19
CA LYS A 111 -18.20 -5.24 14.25
C LYS A 111 -18.37 -5.94 12.90
N GLN A 112 -19.47 -5.68 12.19
CA GLN A 112 -19.68 -6.21 10.84
C GLN A 112 -18.64 -5.70 9.85
N LEU A 113 -18.18 -4.45 9.98
CA LEU A 113 -17.11 -3.97 9.14
C LEU A 113 -15.80 -4.69 9.46
N GLU A 114 -15.43 -4.76 10.74
CA GLU A 114 -14.21 -5.41 11.23
C GLU A 114 -14.09 -6.87 10.78
N GLU A 115 -15.16 -7.65 10.89
CA GLU A 115 -15.17 -9.08 10.55
C GLU A 115 -15.11 -9.36 9.04
N ASN A 116 -15.50 -8.39 8.19
CA ASN A 116 -15.70 -8.63 6.76
C ASN A 116 -14.79 -7.79 5.85
N ILE A 117 -14.09 -6.80 6.41
CA ILE A 117 -13.14 -5.97 5.68
C ILE A 117 -11.78 -6.63 5.62
N THR A 118 -11.19 -6.67 4.43
CA THR A 118 -9.83 -7.19 4.22
C THR A 118 -9.07 -6.24 3.31
N LEU A 119 -7.75 -6.31 3.37
CA LEU A 119 -6.88 -5.35 2.71
C LEU A 119 -5.70 -6.06 2.06
N SER A 120 -5.39 -5.68 0.83
CA SER A 120 -4.14 -6.05 0.19
C SER A 120 -3.37 -4.81 -0.21
N TRP A 121 -2.06 -4.82 0.06
CA TRP A 121 -1.19 -3.78 -0.45
C TRP A 121 0.22 -4.27 -0.73
N ILE A 122 0.80 -3.60 -1.72
CA ILE A 122 2.18 -3.80 -2.13
C ILE A 122 2.88 -2.45 -2.22
N LEU A 123 4.14 -2.43 -1.79
CA LEU A 123 5.06 -1.33 -2.00
C LEU A 123 6.13 -1.78 -2.99
N ILE A 124 6.32 -1.01 -4.06
CA ILE A 124 7.30 -1.26 -5.10
C ILE A 124 8.34 -0.14 -5.04
N ASP A 125 9.60 -0.53 -4.91
CA ASP A 125 10.75 0.36 -4.97
C ASP A 125 11.62 -0.06 -6.17
N PRO A 126 11.44 0.60 -7.33
CA PRO A 126 12.20 0.34 -8.54
C PRO A 126 13.70 0.59 -8.39
N LYS A 127 14.12 1.57 -7.58
CA LYS A 127 15.55 1.91 -7.41
C LYS A 127 16.30 0.78 -6.73
N ARG A 128 15.69 0.16 -5.73
CA ARG A 128 16.26 -1.01 -5.05
C ARG A 128 15.83 -2.34 -5.66
N ARG A 129 15.09 -2.32 -6.77
CA ARG A 129 14.54 -3.50 -7.47
C ARG A 129 13.85 -4.48 -6.52
N ARG A 130 12.94 -3.96 -5.71
CA ARG A 130 12.21 -4.75 -4.71
C ARG A 130 10.73 -4.41 -4.72
N ALA A 131 9.95 -5.40 -4.28
CA ALA A 131 8.55 -5.24 -3.96
C ALA A 131 8.27 -5.95 -2.64
N MET A 132 7.45 -5.33 -1.80
CA MET A 132 7.05 -5.87 -0.50
C MET A 132 5.54 -6.03 -0.50
N ASN A 133 5.07 -7.25 -0.27
CA ASN A 133 3.68 -7.48 0.06
C ASN A 133 3.51 -7.24 1.55
N LEU A 134 2.75 -6.21 1.91
CA LEU A 134 2.51 -5.80 3.29
C LEU A 134 1.06 -6.09 3.72
N SER A 135 0.30 -6.80 2.89
CA SER A 135 -1.08 -7.20 3.16
C SER A 135 -1.17 -7.95 4.50
N SER A 136 -2.14 -7.56 5.32
CA SER A 136 -2.60 -8.34 6.47
C SER A 136 -3.82 -9.18 6.08
N GLY A 137 -4.22 -10.13 6.93
CA GLY A 137 -5.46 -10.89 6.72
C GLY A 137 -6.69 -10.01 6.96
N GLY A 138 -6.84 -9.53 8.19
CA GLY A 138 -7.91 -8.63 8.63
C GLY A 138 -7.36 -7.38 9.32
N PRO A 139 -8.26 -6.52 9.81
CA PRO A 139 -7.89 -5.37 10.63
C PRO A 139 -7.36 -5.82 12.01
N VAL A 140 -6.51 -4.98 12.60
CA VAL A 140 -6.06 -5.13 14.00
C VAL A 140 -6.94 -4.35 14.97
N SER A 141 -7.67 -3.35 14.47
CA SER A 141 -8.72 -2.67 15.22
C SER A 141 -9.72 -1.99 14.29
N ALA A 142 -10.97 -1.91 14.73
CA ALA A 142 -11.97 -1.02 14.17
C ALA A 142 -12.71 -0.31 15.30
N HIS A 143 -12.85 1.01 15.20
CA HIS A 143 -13.59 1.78 16.20
C HIS A 143 -14.25 3.00 15.61
N ARG A 144 -15.34 3.44 16.24
CA ARG A 144 -16.03 4.67 15.85
C ARG A 144 -15.37 5.87 16.51
N HIS A 145 -14.99 6.84 15.69
CA HIS A 145 -14.48 8.11 16.18
C HIS A 145 -15.62 8.89 16.85
N TRP A 146 -15.41 9.32 18.09
CA TRP A 146 -16.47 9.90 18.93
C TRP A 146 -16.99 11.25 18.41
N LEU A 147 -16.12 12.04 17.76
CA LEU A 147 -16.47 13.38 17.29
C LEU A 147 -17.11 13.35 15.89
N THR A 148 -16.48 12.63 14.95
CA THR A 148 -16.94 12.61 13.54
C THR A 148 -17.99 11.52 13.28
N GLY A 149 -18.08 10.52 14.16
CA GLY A 149 -18.93 9.35 13.97
C GLY A 149 -18.42 8.37 12.92
N GLU A 150 -17.30 8.66 12.26
CA GLU A 150 -16.67 7.80 11.24
C GLU A 150 -16.10 6.54 11.87
N VAL A 151 -16.09 5.43 11.12
CA VAL A 151 -15.43 4.20 11.54
C VAL A 151 -14.00 4.23 11.03
N VAL A 152 -13.04 4.19 11.96
CA VAL A 152 -11.62 4.09 11.66
C VAL A 152 -11.22 2.63 11.77
N VAL A 153 -10.65 2.09 10.70
CA VAL A 153 -10.15 0.72 10.62
C VAL A 153 -8.64 0.77 10.45
N LYS A 154 -7.92 0.10 11.35
CA LYS A 154 -6.46 -0.05 11.29
C LYS A 154 -6.10 -1.45 10.84
N PHE A 155 -5.22 -1.54 9.85
CA PHE A 155 -4.53 -2.75 9.45
C PHE A 155 -3.07 -2.58 9.80
N ALA A 156 -2.41 -3.65 10.26
CA ALA A 156 -0.99 -3.60 10.57
C ALA A 156 -0.29 -4.90 10.17
N THR A 157 0.98 -4.80 9.83
CA THR A 157 1.87 -5.94 9.63
C THR A 157 3.26 -5.59 10.16
N VAL A 158 3.82 -6.46 10.97
CA VAL A 158 5.17 -6.29 11.51
C VAL A 158 6.20 -6.86 10.54
N MET A 159 7.26 -6.09 10.27
CA MET A 159 8.41 -6.51 9.48
C MET A 159 9.73 -6.28 10.24
N ALA A 160 10.78 -6.99 9.85
CA ALA A 160 12.10 -6.77 10.44
C ALA A 160 12.73 -5.48 9.90
N GLY A 161 13.25 -4.67 10.82
CA GLY A 161 14.12 -3.52 10.60
C GLY A 161 15.47 -3.90 10.00
N ASP A 162 16.30 -2.90 9.73
CA ASP A 162 17.65 -3.11 9.19
C ASP A 162 18.76 -2.89 10.25
N GLY A 163 18.45 -2.29 11.39
CA GLY A 163 19.30 -2.07 12.56
C GLY A 163 19.61 -3.33 13.39
N GLY A 164 19.26 -4.52 12.89
CA GLY A 164 19.59 -5.81 13.48
C GLY A 164 18.36 -6.69 13.77
N GLU A 165 18.59 -7.90 14.29
CA GLU A 165 17.56 -8.93 14.52
C GLU A 165 16.47 -8.55 15.54
N LYS A 166 16.62 -7.40 16.21
CA LYS A 166 15.70 -6.89 17.25
C LYS A 166 14.90 -5.66 16.82
N GLU A 167 15.24 -5.06 15.68
CA GLU A 167 14.47 -3.91 15.21
C GLU A 167 13.27 -4.43 14.41
N PHE A 168 12.07 -4.00 14.79
CA PHE A 168 10.85 -4.32 14.09
C PHE A 168 10.12 -3.04 13.73
N VAL A 169 9.41 -3.08 12.61
CA VAL A 169 8.65 -1.96 12.08
C VAL A 169 7.21 -2.40 11.86
N GLU A 170 6.27 -1.64 12.41
CA GLU A 170 4.85 -1.77 12.09
C GLU A 170 4.56 -1.02 10.79
N CYS A 171 4.08 -1.74 9.78
CA CYS A 171 3.50 -1.15 8.58
C CYS A 171 1.99 -1.02 8.79
N GLY A 172 1.51 0.22 8.93
CA GLY A 172 0.12 0.51 9.19
C GLY A 172 -0.61 0.99 7.95
N VAL A 173 -1.88 0.60 7.82
CA VAL A 173 -2.85 1.27 6.96
C VAL A 173 -4.03 1.72 7.81
N MET A 174 -4.39 2.98 7.70
CA MET A 174 -5.58 3.56 8.32
C MET A 174 -6.61 3.83 7.22
N VAL A 175 -7.85 3.38 7.46
CA VAL A 175 -8.98 3.62 6.56
C VAL A 175 -10.10 4.27 7.37
N CYS A 176 -10.53 5.47 6.97
CA CYS A 176 -11.64 6.17 7.58
C CYS A 176 -12.88 6.01 6.71
N CYS A 177 -13.95 5.48 7.31
CA CYS A 177 -15.20 5.16 6.66
C CYS A 177 -16.32 6.04 7.22
N GLY A 178 -16.88 6.88 6.36
CA GLY A 178 -18.03 7.71 6.68
C GLY A 178 -19.35 7.05 6.30
N GLU A 179 -20.44 7.65 6.77
CA GLU A 179 -21.79 7.33 6.34
C GLU A 179 -22.36 8.54 5.59
N LYS A 180 -22.88 8.30 4.39
CA LYS A 180 -23.61 9.27 3.61
C LYS A 180 -25.07 9.31 4.05
N GLU A 181 -25.72 10.44 3.81
CA GLU A 181 -27.18 10.57 3.92
C GLU A 181 -27.87 9.44 3.13
N GLY A 182 -28.62 8.58 3.85
CA GLY A 182 -29.24 7.37 3.29
C GLY A 182 -28.57 6.05 3.69
N GLY A 183 -27.55 6.05 4.55
CA GLY A 183 -27.00 4.82 5.16
C GLY A 183 -25.89 4.15 4.36
N ALA A 184 -25.51 4.70 3.20
CA ALA A 184 -24.45 4.17 2.37
C ALA A 184 -23.07 4.54 2.95
N MET A 185 -22.18 3.56 3.05
CA MET A 185 -20.81 3.77 3.53
C MET A 185 -19.92 4.36 2.43
N GLU A 186 -19.03 5.26 2.80
CA GLU A 186 -18.02 5.85 1.93
C GLU A 186 -16.63 5.77 2.54
N VAL A 187 -15.61 5.51 1.73
CA VAL A 187 -14.22 5.60 2.15
C VAL A 187 -13.78 7.05 1.99
N ARG A 188 -13.43 7.72 3.09
CA ARG A 188 -13.04 9.14 3.13
C ARG A 188 -11.55 9.35 3.27
N GLU A 189 -10.87 8.42 3.91
CA GLU A 189 -9.42 8.44 4.04
C GLU A 189 -8.88 7.02 3.85
N ALA A 190 -7.76 6.93 3.15
CA ALA A 190 -6.92 5.76 3.16
C ALA A 190 -5.48 6.27 3.17
N SER A 191 -4.75 5.96 4.25
CA SER A 191 -3.38 6.41 4.43
C SER A 191 -2.52 5.26 4.94
N LEU A 192 -1.26 5.22 4.47
CA LEU A 192 -0.29 4.23 4.90
C LEU A 192 0.86 4.91 5.63
N GLY A 193 1.42 4.22 6.63
CA GLY A 193 2.53 4.70 7.43
C GLY A 193 3.42 3.57 7.93
N MET A 194 4.58 3.94 8.48
CA MET A 194 5.50 3.01 9.11
C MET A 194 6.00 3.58 10.43
N GLU A 195 5.95 2.77 11.48
CA GLU A 195 6.35 3.14 12.84
C GLU A 195 7.29 2.08 13.43
N ASP A 196 8.24 2.50 14.27
CA ASP A 196 8.98 1.56 15.10
C ASP A 196 8.10 1.02 16.25
N MET A 197 8.65 0.08 17.02
CA MET A 197 7.92 -0.53 18.15
C MET A 197 7.73 0.43 19.33
N GLU A 198 8.43 1.56 19.34
CA GLU A 198 8.25 2.65 20.30
C GLU A 198 7.17 3.66 19.84
N GLY A 199 6.54 3.45 18.67
CA GLY A 199 5.48 4.29 18.12
C GLY A 199 5.98 5.57 17.43
N ARG A 200 7.28 5.68 17.16
CA ARG A 200 7.85 6.78 16.39
C ARG A 200 7.73 6.47 14.91
N SER A 201 7.15 7.41 14.17
CA SER A 201 7.06 7.31 12.72
C SER A 201 8.44 7.35 12.07
N LEU A 202 8.71 6.37 11.22
CA LEU A 202 9.91 6.35 10.39
C LEU A 202 9.81 7.43 9.32
N ASN A 203 10.92 8.06 8.95
CA ASN A 203 10.94 8.95 7.79
C ASN A 203 11.01 8.17 6.46
N GLY A 204 10.93 8.87 5.33
CA GLY A 204 11.00 8.24 4.01
C GLY A 204 12.32 7.50 3.73
N ASN A 205 13.44 7.91 4.33
CA ASN A 205 14.70 7.18 4.14
C ASN A 205 14.73 5.87 4.96
N GLU A 206 14.26 5.93 6.21
CA GLU A 206 14.14 4.81 7.15
C GLU A 206 13.10 3.77 6.68
N SER A 207 11.95 4.20 6.17
CA SER A 207 10.95 3.30 5.60
C SER A 207 11.46 2.50 4.39
N LEU A 208 12.43 3.06 3.65
CA LEU A 208 13.04 2.38 2.52
C LEU A 208 14.16 1.42 2.93
N ILE A 209 14.67 1.38 4.16
CA ILE A 209 15.72 0.40 4.50
C ILE A 209 15.15 -0.92 5.02
N THR A 210 13.88 -0.94 5.43
CA THR A 210 13.23 -2.10 6.02
C THR A 210 13.07 -3.29 5.06
N ARG A 211 13.09 -4.51 5.63
CA ARG A 211 13.03 -5.78 4.88
C ARG A 211 11.98 -6.72 5.46
N LYS A 212 11.04 -7.18 4.63
CA LYS A 212 10.18 -8.30 5.01
C LYS A 212 10.97 -9.62 4.97
N ARG A 213 11.13 -10.27 6.12
CA ARG A 213 11.56 -11.68 6.22
C ARG A 213 10.30 -12.53 6.35
N SER A 214 10.22 -13.66 5.65
CA SER A 214 9.17 -14.64 5.89
C SER A 214 9.45 -15.32 7.23
N VAL A 215 8.63 -15.07 8.24
CA VAL A 215 8.53 -15.97 9.39
C VAL A 215 7.67 -17.14 8.91
N CYS A 216 8.31 -18.17 8.38
CA CYS A 216 7.71 -19.50 8.35
C CYS A 216 7.75 -19.97 9.80
N GLY A 217 6.60 -20.19 10.44
CA GLY A 217 6.58 -21.05 11.61
C GLY A 217 7.06 -22.42 11.18
N GLU A 218 8.05 -22.94 11.89
CA GLU A 218 8.37 -24.36 11.84
C GLU A 218 7.21 -25.06 12.56
N GLU A 219 6.40 -25.79 11.80
CA GLU A 219 5.55 -26.83 12.38
C GLU A 219 6.52 -27.93 12.81
N GLU A 220 6.75 -28.05 14.12
CA GLU A 220 7.31 -29.26 14.71
C GLU A 220 6.31 -30.39 14.46
N GLU A 221 6.60 -31.24 13.47
CA GLU A 221 5.99 -32.58 13.40
C GLU A 221 6.57 -33.43 14.53
N GLU A 222 5.66 -34.00 15.31
CA GLU A 222 5.84 -34.93 16.43
C GLU A 222 6.65 -36.19 16.06
#